data_AF-A0A7S3MZL7-F1
#
_entry.id   AF-A0A7S3MZL7-F1
#
_cell.length_a   1.000
_cell.length_b   1.000
_cell.length_c   1.000
_cell.angle_alpha   90.00
_cell.angle_beta   90.00
_cell.angle_gamma   90.00
#
_symmetry.space_group_name_H-M   'P 1'
#
loop_
_entity.id
_entity.type
_entity.pdbx_description
1 polymer ?
#
loop_
_entity_poly.entity_id
_entity_poly.type
_entity_poly.pdbx_seq_one_letter_code
_entity_poly.pdbx_strand_id
1 'polypeptide(L)'
;KIQEMDCTTTEAAMQTFLNYEADSVNWSPTHNHNFDQRADPTAIGYKTWTQPRPNVLGADYKLEMIFPGLNPEQVFDVVSNLEERLKWESRWNNSRIIDKTEEYQ
;
A
#
# COMPACT_ATOMS: atom_id res chain seq x y z
N LYS A 1 1.29 -3.46 -30.76
CA LYS A 1 0.21 -2.57 -30.31
C LYS A 1 0.46 -2.30 -28.83
N ILE A 2 0.84 -1.07 -28.47
CA ILE A 2 0.87 -0.66 -27.07
C ILE A 2 -0.59 -0.43 -26.68
N GLN A 3 -1.03 -1.09 -25.61
CA GLN A 3 -2.37 -0.92 -25.08
C GLN A 3 -2.30 0.35 -24.22
N GLU A 4 -2.89 1.44 -24.70
CA GLU A 4 -3.04 2.68 -23.94
C GLU A 4 -4.02 2.42 -22.80
N MET A 5 -3.58 2.68 -21.57
CA MET A 5 -4.38 2.51 -20.37
C MET A 5 -5.01 3.87 -20.04
N ASP A 6 -6.33 3.93 -20.13
CA ASP A 6 -7.14 5.14 -20.03
C ASP A 6 -7.13 5.73 -18.59
N CYS A 7 -7.11 7.05 -18.47
CA CYS A 7 -6.90 7.78 -17.21
C CYS A 7 -8.15 7.85 -16.30
N THR A 8 -9.22 7.11 -16.62
CA THR A 8 -10.42 6.92 -15.78
C THR A 8 -10.16 6.09 -14.51
N THR A 9 -8.90 5.74 -14.25
CA THR A 9 -8.47 4.72 -13.29
C THR A 9 -8.14 5.27 -11.91
N THR A 10 -7.79 6.55 -11.74
CA THR A 10 -7.38 7.09 -10.43
C THR A 10 -8.56 7.23 -9.45
N GLU A 11 -9.68 7.81 -9.88
CA GLU A 11 -10.89 7.93 -9.05
C GLU A 11 -11.51 6.55 -8.77
N ALA A 12 -11.55 5.67 -9.78
CA ALA A 12 -12.03 4.31 -9.63
C ALA A 12 -11.13 3.49 -8.68
N ALA A 13 -9.80 3.66 -8.74
CA ALA A 13 -8.87 3.03 -7.81
C ALA A 13 -9.02 3.58 -6.40
N MET A 14 -9.20 4.90 -6.25
CA MET A 14 -9.44 5.53 -4.96
C MET A 14 -10.76 5.07 -4.34
N GLN A 15 -11.84 5.02 -5.12
CA GLN A 15 -13.13 4.50 -4.66
C GLN A 15 -13.05 3.01 -4.30
N THR A 16 -12.30 2.23 -5.08
CA THR A 16 -12.03 0.81 -4.77
C THR A 16 -11.32 0.70 -3.44
N PHE A 17 -10.27 1.49 -3.21
CA PHE A 17 -9.55 1.53 -1.93
C PHE A 17 -10.46 1.89 -0.75
N LEU A 18 -11.30 2.93 -0.89
CA LEU A 18 -12.25 3.34 0.15
C LEU A 18 -13.25 2.23 0.50
N ASN A 19 -13.72 1.48 -0.50
CA ASN A 19 -14.61 0.35 -0.27
C ASN A 19 -13.90 -0.80 0.49
N TYR A 20 -12.62 -1.05 0.21
CA TYR A 20 -11.82 -2.06 0.94
C TYR A 20 -11.67 -1.75 2.44
N GLU A 21 -11.53 -0.47 2.80
CA GLU A 21 -11.47 -0.06 4.21
C GLU A 21 -12.84 -0.20 4.90
N ALA A 22 -13.93 0.07 4.20
CA ALA A 22 -15.29 -0.07 4.73
C ALA A 22 -15.68 -1.55 5.00
N ASP A 23 -15.20 -2.47 4.18
CA ASP A 23 -15.49 -3.92 4.25
C ASP A 23 -14.68 -4.68 5.32
N SER A 24 -14.31 -4.01 6.42
CA SER A 24 -13.51 -4.53 7.55
C SER A 24 -13.96 -5.89 8.12
N VAL A 25 -15.22 -6.29 7.89
CA VAL A 25 -15.84 -7.52 8.41
C VAL A 25 -15.26 -8.81 7.80
N ASN A 26 -14.68 -8.75 6.59
CA ASN A 26 -14.20 -9.95 5.87
C ASN A 26 -12.69 -10.20 6.01
N TRP A 27 -11.98 -9.36 6.75
CA TRP A 27 -10.53 -9.45 6.91
C TRP A 27 -10.16 -10.38 8.06
N SER A 28 -9.44 -11.46 7.75
CA SER A 28 -8.89 -12.37 8.77
C SER A 28 -7.46 -11.97 9.13
N PRO A 29 -7.15 -11.71 10.42
CA PRO A 29 -5.78 -11.40 10.82
C PRO A 29 -4.88 -12.62 10.63
N THR A 30 -3.67 -12.40 10.11
CA THR A 30 -2.70 -13.46 9.83
C THR A 30 -1.44 -13.35 10.67
N HIS A 31 -0.91 -12.13 10.86
CA HIS A 31 0.24 -11.87 11.71
C HIS A 31 0.05 -10.59 12.49
N ASN A 32 0.62 -10.55 13.70
CA ASN A 32 0.60 -9.39 14.58
C ASN A 32 1.88 -9.35 15.39
N HIS A 33 2.67 -8.30 15.19
CA HIS A 33 3.95 -8.12 15.84
C HIS A 33 4.06 -6.67 16.32
N ASN A 34 4.16 -6.45 17.63
CA ASN A 34 4.29 -5.12 18.24
C ASN A 34 3.21 -4.12 17.78
N PHE A 35 2.03 -4.57 17.34
CA PHE A 35 0.97 -3.71 16.81
C PHE A 35 -0.12 -3.49 17.86
N ASP A 36 -0.81 -4.55 18.30
CA ASP A 36 -1.86 -4.44 19.33
C ASP A 36 -1.27 -4.27 20.74
N GLN A 37 -0.12 -4.93 21.01
CA GLN A 37 0.60 -4.86 22.28
C GLN A 37 2.06 -4.52 21.99
N ARG A 38 2.45 -3.27 22.25
CA ARG A 38 3.81 -2.80 21.99
C ARG A 38 4.74 -3.18 23.12
N ALA A 39 5.91 -3.73 22.78
CA ALA A 39 6.99 -3.93 23.75
C ALA A 39 7.49 -2.59 24.31
N ASP A 40 7.61 -1.56 23.47
CA ASP A 40 7.96 -0.19 23.86
C ASP A 40 7.51 0.84 22.79
N PRO A 41 7.49 2.16 23.09
CA PRO A 41 7.00 3.19 22.16
C PRO A 41 7.82 3.38 20.88
N THR A 42 9.06 2.90 20.86
CA THR A 42 10.00 3.02 19.73
C THR A 42 10.05 1.77 18.85
N ALA A 43 9.37 0.69 19.24
CA ALA A 43 9.28 -0.52 18.44
C ALA A 43 8.40 -0.33 17.19
N ILE A 44 8.90 -0.80 16.04
CA ILE A 44 8.10 -0.95 14.82
C ILE A 44 7.03 -2.01 15.08
N GLY A 45 5.79 -1.66 14.79
CA GLY A 45 4.65 -2.56 14.87
C GLY A 45 4.10 -2.87 13.48
N TYR A 46 3.65 -4.10 13.24
CA TYR A 46 2.90 -4.43 12.05
C TYR A 46 1.82 -5.48 12.32
N LYS A 47 0.75 -5.40 11.54
CA LYS A 47 -0.32 -6.38 11.52
C LYS A 47 -0.76 -6.62 10.09
N THR A 48 -1.01 -7.88 9.75
CA THR A 48 -1.41 -8.28 8.41
C THR A 48 -2.74 -9.00 8.43
N TRP A 49 -3.52 -8.82 7.38
CA TRP A 49 -4.80 -9.51 7.17
C TRP A 49 -4.89 -10.05 5.75
N THR A 50 -5.74 -11.06 5.60
CA THR A 50 -6.07 -11.64 4.30
C THR A 50 -7.56 -11.75 4.13
N GLN A 51 -8.02 -11.53 2.90
CA GLN A 51 -9.40 -11.76 2.49
C GLN A 51 -9.40 -12.57 1.18
N PRO A 52 -10.14 -13.68 1.08
CA PRO A 52 -10.26 -14.40 -0.19
C PRO A 52 -11.01 -13.55 -1.22
N ARG A 53 -10.55 -13.57 -2.48
CA ARG A 53 -11.23 -12.83 -3.55
C ARG A 53 -12.47 -13.57 -4.03
N PRO A 54 -13.64 -12.92 -4.13
CA PRO A 54 -14.81 -13.53 -4.75
C PRO A 54 -14.50 -13.87 -6.22
N ASN A 55 -14.77 -15.12 -6.62
CA ASN A 55 -14.71 -15.56 -8.02
C ASN A 55 -13.31 -15.53 -8.69
N VAL A 56 -12.22 -15.37 -7.93
CA VAL A 56 -10.85 -15.40 -8.46
C VAL A 56 -9.96 -16.23 -7.54
N LEU A 57 -9.08 -17.06 -8.11
CA LEU A 57 -8.07 -17.76 -7.32
C LEU A 57 -7.12 -16.73 -6.67
N GLY A 58 -7.01 -16.76 -5.34
CA GLY A 58 -6.11 -15.91 -4.57
C GLY A 58 -6.80 -15.13 -3.46
N ALA A 59 -6.05 -14.23 -2.84
CA ALA A 59 -6.48 -13.41 -1.72
C ALA A 59 -5.94 -11.99 -1.87
N ASP A 60 -6.67 -11.03 -1.31
CA ASP A 60 -6.18 -9.69 -1.04
C ASP A 60 -5.48 -9.67 0.31
N TYR A 61 -4.50 -8.77 0.43
CA TYR A 61 -3.66 -8.63 1.63
C TYR A 61 -3.72 -7.18 2.11
N LYS A 62 -3.89 -7.02 3.42
CA LYS A 62 -3.76 -5.72 4.10
C LYS A 62 -2.57 -5.77 5.03
N LEU A 63 -1.81 -4.69 5.10
CA LEU A 63 -0.71 -4.49 6.03
C LEU A 63 -0.90 -3.11 6.67
N GLU A 64 -0.95 -3.10 8.00
CA GLU A 64 -0.90 -1.87 8.79
C GLU A 64 0.40 -1.86 9.57
N MET A 65 1.05 -0.69 9.61
CA MET A 65 2.36 -0.53 10.25
C MET A 65 2.39 0.72 11.12
N ILE A 66 3.15 0.63 12.20
CA ILE A 66 3.52 1.75 13.07
C ILE A 66 4.99 2.05 12.80
N PHE A 67 5.27 3.26 12.33
CA PHE A 67 6.62 3.79 12.13
C PHE A 67 6.98 4.82 13.21
N PRO A 68 7.70 4.43 14.27
CA PRO A 68 7.99 5.32 15.38
C PRO A 68 8.91 6.46 14.95
N GLY A 69 8.57 7.69 15.35
CA GLY A 69 9.39 8.86 15.05
C GLY A 69 9.27 9.39 13.62
N LEU A 70 8.43 8.80 12.78
CA LEU A 70 8.09 9.32 11.45
C LEU A 70 6.67 9.87 11.45
N ASN A 71 6.47 10.99 10.77
CA ASN A 71 5.13 11.51 10.48
C ASN A 71 4.58 10.92 9.16
N PRO A 72 3.27 11.02 8.89
CA PRO A 72 2.68 10.46 7.67
C PRO A 72 3.27 11.00 6.36
N GLU A 73 3.66 12.28 6.31
CA GLU A 73 4.25 12.91 5.12
C GLU A 73 5.60 12.29 4.77
N GLN A 74 6.47 12.09 5.75
CA GLN A 74 7.77 11.44 5.56
C GLN A 74 7.62 10.00 5.05
N VAL A 75 6.63 9.26 5.55
CA VAL A 75 6.33 7.91 5.06
C VAL A 75 5.81 7.97 3.63
N PHE A 76 4.90 8.90 3.34
CA PHE A 76 4.33 9.09 2.01
C PHE A 76 5.40 9.42 0.98
N ASP A 77 6.33 10.33 1.28
CA ASP A 77 7.42 10.72 0.37
C ASP A 77 8.30 9.53 -0.02
N VAL A 78 8.69 8.69 0.96
CA VAL A 78 9.54 7.52 0.73
C VAL A 78 8.81 6.44 -0.08
N VAL A 79 7.49 6.35 0.05
CA VAL A 79 6.66 5.33 -0.63
C VAL A 79 6.26 5.77 -2.04
N SER A 80 5.94 7.05 -2.24
CA SER A 80 5.40 7.61 -3.49
C SER A 80 6.49 8.05 -4.47
N ASN A 81 7.66 8.45 -3.99
CA ASN A 81 8.78 8.83 -4.84
C ASN A 81 9.51 7.57 -5.35
N LEU A 82 9.38 7.29 -6.66
CA LEU A 82 10.03 6.13 -7.28
C LEU A 82 11.55 6.14 -7.10
N GLU A 83 12.21 7.30 -7.24
CA GLU A 83 13.68 7.37 -7.13
C GLU A 83 14.16 7.02 -5.71
N GLU A 84 13.46 7.49 -4.69
CA GLU A 84 13.74 7.10 -3.29
C GLU A 84 13.42 5.64 -3.05
N ARG A 85 12.31 5.13 -3.62
CA ARG A 85 11.90 3.73 -3.50
C ARG A 85 12.95 2.77 -4.04
N LEU A 86 13.52 3.10 -5.21
CA LEU A 86 14.54 2.27 -5.88
C LEU A 86 15.86 2.17 -5.11
N LYS A 87 16.14 3.06 -4.14
CA LYS A 87 17.35 2.98 -3.31
C LYS A 87 17.33 1.80 -2.33
N TRP A 88 16.14 1.36 -1.91
CA TRP A 88 15.99 0.35 -0.86
C TRP A 88 15.11 -0.86 -1.25
N GLU A 89 14.24 -0.73 -2.26
CA GLU A 89 13.34 -1.81 -2.70
C GLU A 89 13.95 -2.61 -3.87
N SER A 90 14.69 -3.67 -3.53
CA SER A 90 15.41 -4.49 -4.52
C SER A 90 14.51 -5.18 -5.55
N ARG A 91 13.22 -5.38 -5.24
CA ARG A 91 12.27 -6.03 -6.16
C ARG A 91 11.90 -5.12 -7.33
N TRP A 92 12.15 -3.82 -7.22
CA TRP A 92 11.68 -2.81 -8.16
C TRP A 92 12.81 -2.27 -9.05
N ASN A 93 14.02 -2.83 -9.01
CA ASN A 93 15.22 -2.32 -9.70
C ASN A 93 15.08 -2.01 -11.22
N ASN A 94 14.03 -2.51 -11.89
CA ASN A 94 13.77 -2.27 -13.31
C ASN A 94 12.55 -1.35 -13.56
N SER A 95 12.00 -0.72 -12.53
CA SER A 95 10.86 0.18 -12.63
C SER A 95 11.28 1.57 -13.13
N ARG A 96 10.44 2.19 -13.95
CA ARG A 96 10.61 3.57 -14.42
C ARG A 96 9.25 4.23 -14.63
N ILE A 97 9.20 5.55 -14.49
CA ILE A 97 8.03 6.33 -14.89
C ILE A 97 8.01 6.40 -16.42
N ILE A 98 6.89 5.99 -17.03
CA ILE A 98 6.73 5.98 -18.49
C ILE A 98 6.23 7.34 -18.98
N ASP A 99 5.29 7.95 -18.26
CA ASP A 99 4.71 9.25 -18.55
C ASP A 99 4.17 9.88 -17.25
N LYS A 100 4.13 11.22 -17.17
CA LYS A 100 3.54 11.98 -16.05
C LYS A 100 2.46 12.90 -16.62
N THR A 101 1.21 12.71 -16.20
CA THR A 101 0.14 13.64 -16.53
C THR A 101 0.28 14.92 -15.69
N GLU A 102 0.12 16.09 -16.31
CA GLU A 102 0.34 17.40 -15.67
C GLU A 102 -0.72 17.78 -14.62
N GLU A 103 -1.78 16.98 -14.44
CA GLU A 103 -2.95 17.32 -13.61
C GLU A 103 -2.71 17.34 -12.08
N TYR A 104 -1.53 16.95 -11.60
CA TYR A 104 -1.18 16.96 -10.17
C TYR A 104 0.25 17.49 -9.96
N GLN A 105 0.45 18.78 -10.20
CA GLN A 105 1.59 19.54 -9.67
C GLN A 105 1.19 20.34 -8.43
#